data_AF-A0A1B6ERS8-F1
#
_entry.id   AF-A0A1B6ERS8-F1
#
_cell.length_a   1.000
_cell.length_b   1.000
_cell.length_c   1.000
_cell.angle_alpha   90.00
_cell.angle_beta   90.00
_cell.angle_gamma   90.00
#
_symmetry.space_group_name_H-M   'P 1'
#
loop_
_entity.id
_entity.type
_entity.pdbx_description
1 polymer ?
#
loop_
_entity_poly.entity_id
_entity_poly.type
_entity_poly.pdbx_seq_one_letter_code
_entity_poly.pdbx_strand_id
1 'polypeptide(L)'
;MFMFALSQKENLKVIDQKFLLPGHTRLECDSDHARIERSKKRLGSAGSSTNKEGEKLRIMVPRDWCQFVRSVSGRKRFKVIEMFYKDFKAFSGLLKTILVHRTMDTEKNPVNWHSIKWLRYTNEFGIVYFKYDLNPFSPFRTLNLIRDRKGRKISTQNLQISNSYSKQLGVNPKKRRISCLCWI
;
A
#
# COMPACT_ATOMS: atom_id res chain seq x y z
N MET A 1 3.11 9.19 -0.40
CA MET A 1 2.94 8.32 0.79
C MET A 1 4.28 8.02 1.47
N PHE A 2 5.25 7.41 0.79
CA PHE A 2 6.53 7.02 1.40
C PHE A 2 7.33 8.18 2.00
N MET A 3 7.41 9.32 1.29
CA MET A 3 8.02 10.55 1.83
C MET A 3 7.34 11.04 3.12
N PHE A 4 6.02 10.85 3.25
CA PHE A 4 5.30 11.18 4.49
C PHE A 4 5.66 10.19 5.60
N ALA A 5 5.72 8.89 5.32
CA ALA A 5 6.13 7.90 6.31
C ALA A 5 7.56 8.13 6.84
N LEU A 6 8.48 8.58 5.96
CA LEU A 6 9.84 8.99 6.33
C LEU A 6 9.82 10.23 7.24
N SER A 7 9.01 11.25 6.91
CA SER A 7 8.90 12.45 7.75
C SER A 7 8.35 12.19 9.16
N GLN A 8 7.61 11.10 9.37
CA GLN A 8 7.01 10.76 10.67
C GLN A 8 7.91 9.86 11.52
N LYS A 9 8.93 9.23 10.93
CA LYS A 9 9.77 8.24 11.60
C LYS A 9 11.24 8.57 11.42
N GLU A 10 11.85 9.16 12.44
CA GLU A 10 13.27 9.55 12.44
C GLU A 10 14.22 8.36 12.23
N ASN A 11 13.83 7.16 12.68
CA ASN A 11 14.63 5.94 12.53
C ASN A 11 14.68 5.41 11.10
N LEU A 12 13.76 5.83 10.23
CA LEU A 12 13.68 5.34 8.86
C LEU A 12 14.36 6.34 7.93
N LYS A 13 15.52 5.96 7.37
CA LYS A 13 16.33 6.85 6.53
C LYS A 13 16.02 6.72 5.04
N VAL A 14 15.78 5.49 4.58
CA VAL A 14 15.63 5.17 3.16
C VAL A 14 14.51 4.15 2.97
N ILE A 15 13.67 4.37 1.96
CA ILE A 15 12.70 3.39 1.47
C ILE A 15 13.01 3.11 0.00
N ASP A 16 13.25 1.85 -0.34
CA ASP A 16 13.42 1.37 -1.70
C ASP A 16 12.16 0.64 -2.18
N GLN A 17 11.53 1.16 -3.22
CA GLN A 17 10.42 0.55 -3.91
C GLN A 17 10.92 0.00 -5.25
N LYS A 18 10.96 -1.33 -5.36
CA LYS A 18 11.40 -2.04 -6.57
C LYS A 18 10.19 -2.62 -7.28
N PHE A 19 10.08 -2.36 -8.57
CA PHE A 19 9.09 -2.95 -9.46
C PHE A 19 9.75 -4.12 -10.20
N LEU A 20 9.11 -5.28 -10.12
CA LEU A 20 9.56 -6.49 -10.78
C LEU A 20 9.12 -6.49 -12.24
N LEU A 21 9.94 -7.09 -13.11
CA LEU A 21 9.60 -7.27 -14.51
C LEU A 21 8.62 -8.45 -14.66
N PRO A 22 7.67 -8.36 -15.60
CA PRO A 22 6.78 -9.48 -15.89
C PRO A 22 7.60 -10.68 -16.40
N GLY A 23 7.37 -11.87 -15.83
CA GLY A 23 7.96 -13.13 -16.31
C GLY A 23 8.38 -14.13 -15.24
N HIS A 24 8.69 -13.70 -14.01
CA HIS A 24 9.19 -14.60 -12.95
C HIS A 24 8.81 -14.15 -11.53
N THR A 25 7.54 -13.82 -11.30
CA THR A 25 7.07 -13.35 -9.99
C THR A 25 6.34 -14.46 -9.26
N ARG A 26 7.05 -15.24 -8.44
CA ARG A 26 6.44 -15.87 -7.26
C ARG A 26 6.53 -14.85 -6.14
N LEU A 27 5.43 -14.18 -5.82
CA LEU A 27 5.41 -13.27 -4.69
C LEU A 27 5.25 -14.10 -3.41
N GLU A 28 5.88 -13.69 -2.32
CA GLU A 28 5.72 -14.36 -1.03
C GLU A 28 4.24 -14.40 -0.61
N CYS A 29 3.47 -13.36 -0.98
CA CYS A 29 2.04 -13.27 -0.75
C CYS A 29 1.23 -14.38 -1.43
N ASP A 30 1.72 -14.96 -2.53
CA ASP A 30 0.98 -16.00 -3.26
C ASP A 30 0.84 -17.27 -2.41
N SER A 31 1.89 -17.59 -1.64
CA SER A 31 1.91 -18.73 -0.73
C SER A 31 0.94 -18.55 0.45
N ASP A 32 0.89 -17.34 1.00
CA ASP A 32 -0.03 -16.97 2.08
C ASP A 32 -1.49 -16.95 1.58
N HIS A 33 -1.73 -16.40 0.39
CA HIS A 33 -3.04 -16.39 -0.25
C HIS A 33 -3.55 -17.82 -0.50
N ALA A 34 -2.70 -18.69 -1.05
CA ALA A 34 -3.04 -20.09 -1.26
C ALA A 34 -3.38 -20.82 0.06
N ARG A 35 -2.69 -20.50 1.16
CA ARG A 35 -2.95 -21.08 2.49
C ARG A 35 -4.29 -20.65 3.07
N ILE A 36 -4.64 -19.37 2.94
CA ILE A 36 -5.94 -18.82 3.34
C ILE A 36 -7.05 -19.47 2.50
N GLU A 37 -6.84 -19.59 1.19
CA GLU A 37 -7.81 -20.18 0.26
C GLU A 37 -8.05 -21.68 0.57
N ARG A 38 -6.99 -22.46 0.79
CA ARG A 38 -7.09 -23.87 1.21
C ARG A 38 -7.85 -24.01 2.53
N SER A 39 -7.57 -23.15 3.50
CA SER A 39 -8.25 -23.17 4.80
C SER A 39 -9.73 -22.84 4.66
N LYS A 40 -10.08 -21.92 3.76
CA LYS A 40 -11.46 -21.54 3.46
C LYS A 40 -12.20 -22.67 2.76
N LYS A 41 -11.55 -23.32 1.79
CA LYS A 41 -12.08 -24.51 1.12
C LYS A 41 -12.33 -25.62 2.13
N ARG A 42 -11.37 -25.93 3.01
CA ARG A 42 -11.56 -26.92 4.08
C ARG A 42 -12.74 -26.57 4.99
N LEU A 43 -12.91 -25.30 5.37
CA LEU A 43 -14.05 -24.86 6.17
C LEU A 43 -15.40 -24.99 5.43
N GLY A 44 -15.41 -24.72 4.13
CA GLY A 44 -16.60 -24.82 3.27
C GLY A 44 -16.91 -26.24 2.76
N SER A 45 -15.91 -27.11 2.72
CA SER A 45 -15.95 -28.52 2.30
C SER A 45 -16.02 -29.48 3.49
N ALA A 46 -15.84 -29.02 4.73
CA ALA A 46 -16.13 -29.75 5.97
C ALA A 46 -17.65 -29.92 6.19
N GLY A 47 -18.37 -30.27 5.14
CA GLY A 47 -19.65 -30.98 5.20
C GLY A 47 -19.47 -32.48 5.43
N SER A 48 -18.48 -32.89 6.25
CA SER A 48 -18.33 -34.29 6.67
C SER A 48 -17.54 -34.45 7.99
N SER A 49 -17.50 -33.44 8.85
CA SER A 49 -17.28 -33.69 10.28
C SER A 49 -18.30 -32.89 11.07
N THR A 50 -19.41 -33.57 11.31
CA THR A 50 -20.51 -33.28 12.23
C THR A 50 -20.01 -32.70 13.55
N ASN A 51 -20.10 -31.37 13.70
CA ASN A 51 -20.45 -30.80 14.99
C ASN A 51 -21.97 -30.63 14.99
N LYS A 52 -22.62 -31.07 16.07
CA LYS A 52 -24.06 -31.34 16.23
C LYS A 52 -25.03 -30.17 16.01
N GLU A 53 -24.57 -29.00 15.55
CA GLU A 53 -25.42 -27.84 15.23
C GLU A 53 -24.94 -27.16 13.94
N GLY A 54 -25.17 -27.84 12.81
CA GLY A 54 -25.80 -27.33 11.59
C GLY A 54 -25.36 -26.04 10.88
N GLU A 55 -24.45 -25.20 11.37
CA GLU A 55 -24.13 -23.93 10.73
C GLU A 55 -22.77 -23.93 10.02
N LYS A 56 -22.82 -24.00 8.69
CA LYS A 56 -21.69 -23.74 7.81
C LYS A 56 -21.17 -22.33 8.10
N LEU A 57 -19.96 -22.21 8.67
CA LEU A 57 -19.31 -20.92 8.96
C LEU A 57 -19.24 -20.05 7.71
N ARG A 58 -20.20 -19.13 7.58
CA ARG A 58 -20.34 -18.23 6.45
C ARG A 58 -19.71 -16.90 6.85
N ILE A 59 -18.64 -16.53 6.15
CA ILE A 59 -17.99 -15.23 6.34
C ILE A 59 -18.92 -14.16 5.76
N MET A 60 -19.56 -13.36 6.62
CA MET A 60 -20.59 -12.40 6.22
C MET A 60 -20.09 -10.96 6.32
N VAL A 61 -19.29 -10.66 7.34
CA VAL A 61 -18.76 -9.32 7.57
C VAL A 61 -17.22 -9.28 7.45
N PRO A 62 -16.62 -8.13 7.12
CA PRO A 62 -15.16 -7.99 7.06
C PRO A 62 -14.44 -8.41 8.36
N ARG A 63 -15.10 -8.25 9.51
CA ARG A 63 -14.55 -8.69 10.79
C ARG A 63 -14.36 -10.20 10.88
N ASP A 64 -15.29 -10.97 10.31
CA ASP A 64 -15.20 -12.42 10.23
C ASP A 64 -13.98 -12.84 9.40
N TRP A 65 -13.68 -12.11 8.32
CA TRP A 65 -12.46 -12.32 7.55
C TRP A 65 -11.21 -12.11 8.40
N CYS A 66 -11.17 -11.05 9.21
CA CYS A 66 -10.02 -10.78 10.07
C CYS A 66 -9.82 -11.90 11.10
N GLN A 67 -10.89 -12.38 11.73
CA GLN A 67 -10.84 -13.51 12.66
C GLN A 67 -10.45 -14.82 11.96
N PHE A 68 -11.04 -15.09 10.79
CA PHE A 68 -10.74 -16.26 9.98
C PHE A 68 -9.26 -16.31 9.62
N VAL A 69 -8.69 -15.22 9.10
CA VAL A 69 -7.27 -15.17 8.72
C VAL A 69 -6.35 -15.38 9.93
N ARG A 70 -6.71 -14.83 11.11
CA ARG A 70 -5.99 -15.11 12.38
C ARG A 70 -6.02 -16.59 12.75
N SER A 71 -7.10 -17.30 12.43
CA SER A 71 -7.29 -18.72 12.72
C SER A 71 -6.53 -19.67 11.78
N VAL A 72 -6.04 -19.19 10.63
CA VAL A 72 -5.39 -20.03 9.63
C VAL A 72 -4.09 -20.64 10.17
N SER A 73 -4.06 -21.97 10.30
CA SER A 73 -2.92 -22.76 10.82
C SER A 73 -1.73 -22.82 9.85
N GLY A 74 -0.50 -22.81 10.38
CA GLY A 74 0.74 -22.96 9.63
C GLY A 74 1.95 -22.37 10.37
N ARG A 75 3.14 -22.42 9.76
CA ARG A 75 4.44 -22.18 10.44
C ARG A 75 4.48 -20.87 11.23
N LYS A 76 3.97 -19.79 10.62
CA LYS A 76 3.78 -18.49 11.29
C LYS A 76 2.30 -18.13 11.27
N ARG A 77 1.79 -17.65 12.41
CA ARG A 77 0.45 -17.09 12.52
C ARG A 77 0.39 -15.71 11.87
N PHE A 78 -0.71 -15.41 11.19
CA PHE A 78 -0.91 -14.12 10.56
C PHE A 78 -1.15 -13.03 11.60
N LYS A 79 -0.38 -11.93 11.52
CA LYS A 79 -0.66 -10.71 12.27
C LYS A 79 -1.63 -9.86 11.48
N VAL A 80 -2.92 -9.99 11.77
CA VAL A 80 -3.97 -9.23 11.08
C VAL A 80 -4.22 -7.90 11.78
N ILE A 81 -3.93 -6.82 11.09
CA ILE A 81 -4.16 -5.44 11.54
C ILE A 81 -5.42 -4.92 10.82
N GLU A 82 -6.46 -4.62 11.61
CA GLU A 82 -7.70 -4.04 11.09
C GLU A 82 -7.48 -2.55 10.82
N MET A 83 -7.84 -2.09 9.62
CA MET A 83 -7.79 -0.68 9.23
C MET A 83 -9.17 -0.03 9.38
N PHE A 84 -9.20 1.19 9.92
CA PHE A 84 -10.40 1.99 10.08
C PHE A 84 -10.41 3.21 9.14
N TYR A 85 -11.57 3.84 8.95
CA TYR A 85 -11.71 5.01 8.07
C TYR A 85 -10.75 6.15 8.40
N LYS A 86 -10.37 6.29 9.67
CA LYS A 86 -9.42 7.28 10.22
C LYS A 86 -7.97 7.02 9.78
N ASP A 87 -7.64 5.82 9.34
CA ASP A 87 -6.30 5.45 8.87
C ASP A 87 -6.07 5.83 7.40
N PHE A 88 -7.14 6.12 6.65
CA PHE A 88 -7.07 6.50 5.25
C PHE A 88 -6.78 8.00 5.11
N LYS A 89 -5.63 8.32 4.52
CA LYS A 89 -5.16 9.70 4.30
C LYS A 89 -5.31 10.14 2.85
N ALA A 90 -5.68 11.41 2.65
CA ALA A 90 -5.92 12.00 1.33
C ALA A 90 -4.63 12.58 0.73
N PHE A 91 -3.78 11.72 0.15
CA PHE A 91 -2.52 12.17 -0.46
C PHE A 91 -2.69 12.97 -1.76
N SER A 92 -3.86 12.92 -2.41
CA SER A 92 -4.14 13.66 -3.65
C SER A 92 -4.04 15.17 -3.46
N GLY A 93 -4.32 15.68 -2.25
CA GLY A 93 -4.13 17.08 -1.92
C GLY A 93 -2.68 17.56 -2.07
N LEU A 94 -1.70 16.67 -1.83
CA LEU A 94 -0.28 17.03 -1.92
C LEU A 94 0.16 17.37 -3.34
N LEU A 95 -0.40 16.68 -4.35
CA LEU A 95 -0.12 16.95 -5.77
C LEU A 95 -0.75 18.26 -6.27
N LYS A 96 -1.74 18.79 -5.55
CA LYS A 96 -2.34 20.09 -5.88
C LYS A 96 -1.55 21.24 -5.27
N THR A 97 -0.96 21.03 -4.10
CA THR A 97 -0.38 22.10 -3.28
C THR A 97 1.14 22.18 -3.41
N ILE A 98 1.85 21.16 -2.94
CA ILE A 98 3.30 21.20 -2.65
C ILE A 98 4.09 20.44 -3.70
N LEU A 99 3.57 19.30 -4.16
CA LEU A 99 4.22 18.43 -5.12
C LEU A 99 3.65 18.66 -6.52
N VAL A 100 4.48 18.43 -7.54
CA VAL A 100 4.09 18.48 -8.95
C VAL A 100 4.54 17.19 -9.63
N HIS A 101 3.68 16.65 -10.48
CA HIS A 101 4.06 15.57 -11.38
C HIS A 101 5.04 16.10 -12.43
N ARG A 102 6.29 15.64 -12.39
CA ARG A 102 7.34 16.05 -13.34
C ARG A 102 7.54 14.99 -14.42
N THR A 103 7.69 15.46 -15.66
CA THR A 103 8.03 14.63 -16.84
C THR A 103 9.50 14.72 -17.22
N MET A 104 10.23 15.65 -16.60
CA MET A 104 11.66 15.90 -16.80
C MET A 104 12.37 15.76 -15.46
N ASP A 105 13.60 15.27 -15.49
CA ASP A 105 14.46 15.19 -14.31
C ASP A 105 15.18 16.53 -14.04
N THR A 106 16.06 16.51 -13.04
CA THR A 106 16.87 17.69 -12.66
C THR A 106 17.89 18.06 -13.75
N GLU A 107 18.29 17.10 -14.58
CA GLU A 107 19.21 17.25 -15.71
C GLU A 107 18.50 17.59 -17.04
N LYS A 108 17.18 17.83 -17.00
CA LYS A 108 16.30 18.09 -18.16
C LYS A 108 16.14 16.91 -19.13
N ASN A 109 16.49 15.71 -18.71
CA ASN A 109 16.24 14.49 -19.47
C ASN A 109 14.81 13.99 -19.23
N PRO A 110 14.13 13.43 -20.25
CA PRO A 110 12.79 12.90 -20.10
C PRO A 110 12.75 11.72 -19.12
N VAL A 111 11.66 11.65 -18.35
CA VAL A 111 11.40 10.62 -17.35
C VAL A 111 10.22 9.77 -17.81
N ASN A 112 10.49 8.49 -18.11
CA ASN A 112 9.43 7.53 -18.40
C ASN A 112 9.04 6.79 -17.12
N TRP A 113 7.95 7.24 -16.49
CA TRP A 113 7.43 6.67 -15.24
C TRP A 113 7.13 5.17 -15.34
N HIS A 114 6.69 4.68 -16.49
CA HIS A 114 6.34 3.28 -16.68
C HIS A 114 7.58 2.37 -16.70
N SER A 115 8.71 2.89 -17.19
CA SER A 115 9.97 2.14 -17.27
C SER A 115 10.75 2.11 -15.96
N ILE A 116 10.36 2.89 -14.96
CA ILE A 116 11.06 2.96 -13.67
C ILE A 116 10.95 1.61 -12.95
N LYS A 117 12.09 0.98 -12.66
CA LYS A 117 12.15 -0.28 -11.92
C LYS A 117 12.50 -0.09 -10.46
N TRP A 118 13.08 1.05 -10.08
CA TRP A 118 13.48 1.30 -8.71
C TRP A 118 13.29 2.77 -8.37
N LEU A 119 12.45 3.04 -7.37
CA LEU A 119 12.28 4.34 -6.71
C LEU A 119 12.88 4.29 -5.31
N ARG A 120 13.71 5.26 -4.99
CA ARG A 120 14.33 5.43 -3.68
C ARG A 120 13.90 6.76 -3.09
N TYR A 121 13.36 6.69 -1.88
CA TYR A 121 12.93 7.84 -1.09
C TYR A 121 13.89 8.01 0.09
N THR A 122 14.39 9.22 0.30
CA THR A 122 15.25 9.60 1.42
C THR A 122 14.48 10.50 2.40
N ASN A 123 15.14 10.88 3.50
CA ASN A 123 14.57 11.82 4.46
C ASN A 123 14.34 13.23 3.86
N GLU A 124 14.94 13.51 2.70
CA GLU A 124 14.73 14.77 1.98
C GLU A 124 13.35 14.77 1.32
N PHE A 125 12.43 15.53 1.90
CA PHE A 125 11.06 15.58 1.41
C PHE A 125 10.99 16.22 0.01
N GLY A 126 10.37 15.52 -0.93
CA GLY A 126 10.12 16.01 -2.28
C GLY A 126 11.22 15.62 -3.29
N ILE A 127 12.35 15.07 -2.84
CA ILE A 127 13.37 14.53 -3.73
C ILE A 127 13.18 13.01 -3.84
N VAL A 128 13.13 12.52 -5.08
CA VAL A 128 12.99 11.09 -5.37
C VAL A 128 14.13 10.67 -6.28
N TYR A 129 14.80 9.59 -5.90
CA TYR A 129 15.84 8.98 -6.71
C TYR A 129 15.23 7.84 -7.50
N PHE A 130 15.54 7.71 -8.78
CA PHE A 130 14.99 6.66 -9.61
C PHE A 130 16.02 6.07 -10.55
N LYS A 131 15.76 4.85 -10.99
CA LYS A 131 16.52 4.20 -12.07
C LYS A 131 15.68 3.17 -12.81
N TYR A 132 16.13 2.85 -14.01
CA TYR A 132 15.48 1.90 -14.91
C TYR A 132 16.00 0.47 -14.75
N ASP A 133 17.01 0.26 -13.91
CA ASP A 133 17.64 -1.05 -13.70
C ASP A 133 17.55 -1.51 -12.25
N LEU A 134 17.58 -2.82 -12.05
CA LEU A 134 17.63 -3.44 -10.74
C LEU A 134 19.07 -3.63 -10.22
N ASN A 135 20.07 -3.28 -11.04
CA ASN A 135 21.48 -3.39 -10.68
C ASN A 135 21.83 -2.45 -9.51
N PRO A 136 22.39 -2.93 -8.39
CA PRO A 136 22.82 -2.07 -7.27
C PRO A 136 23.87 -1.02 -7.64
N PHE A 137 24.73 -1.30 -8.61
CA PHE A 137 25.87 -0.46 -8.96
C PHE A 137 25.54 0.69 -9.93
N SER A 138 24.37 0.66 -10.57
CA SER A 138 23.98 1.74 -11.48
C SER A 138 23.60 3.01 -10.71
N PRO A 139 24.03 4.19 -11.18
CA PRO A 139 23.74 5.46 -10.52
C PRO A 139 22.25 5.77 -10.57
N PHE A 140 21.78 6.50 -9.55
CA PHE A 140 20.41 6.99 -9.51
C PHE A 140 20.31 8.35 -10.20
N ARG A 141 19.20 8.56 -10.92
CA ARG A 141 18.80 9.88 -11.41
C ARG A 141 17.91 10.56 -10.37
N THR A 142 17.95 11.88 -10.33
CA THR A 142 17.28 12.68 -9.30
C THR A 142 16.09 13.44 -9.85
N LEU A 143 14.94 13.29 -9.18
CA LEU A 143 13.69 13.96 -9.50
C LEU A 143 13.25 14.83 -8.33
N ASN A 144 13.29 16.14 -8.51
CA ASN A 144 12.75 17.09 -7.55
C ASN A 144 11.25 17.30 -7.82
N LEU A 145 10.37 16.82 -6.94
CA LEU A 145 8.93 16.96 -7.07
C LEU A 145 8.37 18.23 -6.43
N ILE A 146 9.19 19.03 -5.76
CA ILE A 146 8.74 20.27 -5.10
C ILE A 146 8.31 21.28 -6.17
N ARG A 147 7.17 21.94 -5.95
CA ARG A 147 6.69 23.02 -6.81
C ARG A 147 7.54 24.28 -6.61
N ASP A 148 8.12 24.79 -7.69
CA ASP A 148 8.83 26.07 -7.67
C ASP A 148 7.82 27.21 -7.50
N ARG A 149 7.74 27.79 -6.30
CA ARG A 149 6.96 29.01 -6.03
C ARG A 149 7.94 30.16 -5.86
N LYS A 150 7.78 31.24 -6.65
CA LYS A 150 8.56 32.47 -6.44
C LYS A 150 8.34 32.97 -5.01
N GLY A 151 9.42 33.05 -4.22
CA GLY A 151 9.47 33.82 -2.96
C GLY A 151 9.20 33.08 -1.64
N ARG A 152 8.77 31.81 -1.60
CA ARG A 152 8.54 31.11 -0.30
C ARG A 152 9.07 29.68 -0.30
N LYS A 153 10.11 29.42 0.50
CA LYS A 153 10.56 28.06 0.83
C LYS A 153 9.44 27.37 1.61
N ILE A 154 9.01 26.19 1.16
CA ILE A 154 7.97 25.39 1.84
C ILE A 154 8.62 24.77 3.09
N SER A 155 8.10 25.09 4.28
CA SER A 155 8.44 24.36 5.49
C SER A 155 7.77 23.00 5.45
N THR A 156 8.57 21.94 5.32
CA THR A 156 8.12 20.54 5.26
C THR A 156 7.85 19.95 6.65
N GLN A 157 8.23 20.66 7.72
CA GLN A 157 8.20 20.17 9.10
C GLN A 157 6.78 20.00 9.68
N ASN A 158 5.75 20.56 9.04
CA ASN A 158 4.35 20.51 9.52
C ASN A 158 3.35 20.05 8.45
N LEU A 159 3.70 19.03 7.66
CA LEU A 159 2.83 18.50 6.62
C LEU A 159 1.67 17.68 7.22
N GLN A 160 0.57 18.35 7.60
CA GLN A 160 -0.65 17.71 8.06
C GLN A 160 -1.47 17.22 6.86
N ILE A 161 -1.67 15.91 6.74
CA ILE A 161 -2.49 15.31 5.68
C ILE A 161 -3.89 15.05 6.24
N SER A 162 -4.90 15.62 5.57
CA SER A 162 -6.30 15.39 5.92
C SER A 162 -6.70 13.92 5.72
N ASN A 163 -7.64 13.45 6.53
CA ASN A 163 -8.22 12.13 6.31
C ASN A 163 -9.04 12.12 5.00
N SER A 164 -9.05 10.98 4.31
CA SER A 164 -9.90 10.78 3.12
C SER A 164 -11.38 10.76 3.47
N TYR A 165 -11.71 10.33 4.69
CA TYR A 165 -13.07 10.21 5.19
C TYR A 165 -13.19 10.86 6.57
N SER A 166 -14.25 11.65 6.77
CA SER A 166 -14.58 12.27 8.05
C SER A 166 -15.38 11.34 8.96
N LYS A 167 -16.15 10.42 8.36
CA LYS A 167 -16.99 9.44 9.06
C LYS A 167 -16.93 8.08 8.38
N GLN A 168 -17.38 7.04 9.09
CA GLN A 168 -17.57 5.73 8.50
C GLN A 168 -18.55 5.83 7.34
N LEU A 169 -18.14 5.32 6.18
CA LEU A 169 -19.01 5.28 5.00
C LEU A 169 -20.16 4.32 5.27
N GLY A 170 -21.39 4.79 5.07
CA GLY A 170 -22.57 3.92 5.07
C GLY A 170 -22.52 2.96 3.88
N VAL A 171 -23.01 1.74 4.08
CA VAL A 171 -23.19 0.78 2.98
C VAL A 171 -24.30 1.31 2.08
N ASN A 172 -23.96 1.71 0.85
CA ASN A 172 -24.95 2.17 -0.10
C ASN A 172 -25.88 0.98 -0.47
N PRO A 173 -27.21 1.10 -0.29
CA PRO A 173 -28.14 -0.01 -0.53
C PRO A 173 -28.13 -0.52 -1.98
N LYS A 174 -27.70 0.30 -2.96
CA LYS A 174 -27.56 -0.12 -4.36
C LYS A 174 -26.27 -0.90 -4.67
N LYS A 175 -25.29 -0.91 -3.76
CA LYS A 175 -23.99 -1.61 -3.92
C LYS A 175 -23.84 -2.79 -2.95
N ARG A 176 -24.89 -3.60 -2.76
CA ARG A 176 -24.84 -4.87 -1.97
C ARG A 176 -23.99 -5.99 -2.62
N ARG A 177 -23.02 -5.64 -3.47
CA ARG A 177 -21.96 -6.54 -3.95
C ARG A 177 -20.65 -6.08 -3.29
N ILE A 178 -20.34 -6.73 -2.17
CA ILE A 178 -19.05 -6.83 -1.46
C ILE A 178 -18.01 -5.82 -1.97
N SER A 179 -18.09 -4.59 -1.46
CA SER A 179 -17.03 -3.59 -1.62
C SER A 179 -16.16 -3.59 -0.36
N CYS A 180 -14.85 -3.54 -0.59
CA CYS A 180 -13.75 -3.28 0.34
C CYS A 180 -13.10 -4.51 0.99
N LEU A 181 -12.20 -5.13 0.23
CA LEU A 181 -10.92 -5.60 0.75
C LEU A 181 -9.82 -5.13 -0.21
N CYS A 182 -9.15 -4.04 0.13
CA CYS A 182 -7.85 -3.71 -0.47
C CYS A 182 -6.82 -4.53 0.31
N TRP A 183 -6.39 -5.65 -0.27
CA TRP A 183 -5.27 -6.43 0.26
C TRP A 183 -3.97 -5.75 -0.17
N ILE A 184 -3.08 -5.47 0.79
CA ILE A 184 -1.66 -5.18 0.57
C ILE A 184 -0.88 -6.36 1.14
#